data_AF-A0A1S8GQS2-F1
#
_entry.id   AF-A0A1S8GQS2-F1
#
_cell.length_a   1.000
_cell.length_b   1.000
_cell.length_c   1.000
_cell.angle_alpha   90.00
_cell.angle_beta   90.00
_cell.angle_gamma   90.00
#
_symmetry.space_group_name_H-M   'P 1'
#
loop_
_entity.id
_entity.type
_entity.pdbx_description
1 polymer ?
#
loop_
_entity_poly.entity_id
_entity_poly.type
_entity_poly.pdbx_seq_one_letter_code
_entity_poly.pdbx_strand_id
1 'polypeptide(L)'
;MAALLVSLVRVLLELGLQLGVIVLLLPVMFWLKEDVPALLVGRAVSPLRERYARFGTFWRLTLRYGLPVDDGLMLALALLVLLCLAGFSLVMPETSSVMGAWLADPLLMGGILLVGAFWAVPGLSRGAHGRCCLVLCLTECFIVLAAPGVTGLQGVQRLLLASPGSSLAGTALCCAVALALTTSLPDRQALADDMVMRGYPAGRSARDQRQVIVGMYHVGWALLLGDLLLPVLFGLEGLGGIVGLVVRFVGGSLLVASGRLTGMNRHGRFVALLLGLAGLMALAGRFAV
;
A
#
# COMPACT_ATOMS: atom_id res chain seq x y z
N MET A 1 -21.34 -1.50 -30.40
CA MET A 1 -19.87 -1.60 -30.54
C MET A 1 -19.15 -0.27 -30.32
N ALA A 2 -19.52 0.83 -30.98
CA ALA A 2 -18.86 2.14 -30.79
C ALA A 2 -18.84 2.63 -29.33
N ALA A 3 -19.93 2.49 -28.57
CA ALA A 3 -19.98 2.88 -27.16
C ALA A 3 -19.00 2.10 -26.26
N LEU A 4 -18.82 0.80 -26.52
CA LEU A 4 -17.88 -0.07 -25.79
C LEU A 4 -16.42 0.26 -26.11
N LEU A 5 -16.14 0.61 -27.36
CA LEU A 5 -14.79 1.02 -27.79
C LEU A 5 -14.41 2.35 -27.13
N VAL A 6 -15.35 3.30 -27.10
CA VAL A 6 -15.15 4.60 -26.44
C VAL A 6 -14.96 4.44 -24.94
N SER A 7 -15.72 3.56 -24.27
CA SER A 7 -15.54 3.32 -22.83
C SER A 7 -14.20 2.65 -22.53
N LEU A 8 -13.76 1.68 -23.36
CA LEU A 8 -12.49 0.99 -23.17
C LEU A 8 -11.29 1.92 -23.35
N VAL A 9 -11.30 2.75 -24.40
CA VAL A 9 -10.25 3.76 -24.62
C VAL A 9 -10.17 4.74 -23.45
N ARG A 10 -11.30 5.15 -22.89
CA ARG A 10 -11.35 6.04 -21.73
C ARG A 10 -10.76 5.39 -20.48
N VAL A 11 -11.08 4.13 -20.20
CA VAL A 11 -10.51 3.40 -19.05
C VAL A 11 -8.99 3.23 -19.20
N LEU A 12 -8.52 2.86 -20.39
CA LEU A 12 -7.08 2.74 -20.65
C LEU A 12 -6.35 4.08 -20.49
N LEU A 13 -6.95 5.18 -20.94
CA LEU A 13 -6.40 6.51 -20.76
C LEU A 13 -6.29 6.89 -19.29
N GLU A 14 -7.36 6.65 -18.51
CA GLU A 14 -7.38 6.94 -17.07
C GLU A 14 -6.32 6.13 -16.32
N LEU A 15 -6.23 4.82 -16.58
CA LEU A 15 -5.22 3.95 -15.97
C LEU A 15 -3.80 4.35 -16.36
N GLY A 16 -3.60 4.74 -17.63
CA GLY A 16 -2.31 5.25 -18.09
C GLY A 16 -1.90 6.55 -17.39
N LEU A 17 -2.85 7.46 -17.17
CA LEU A 17 -2.63 8.71 -16.44
C LEU A 17 -2.36 8.47 -14.96
N GLN A 18 -3.16 7.62 -14.29
CA GLN A 18 -2.93 7.22 -12.90
C GLN A 18 -1.55 6.60 -12.73
N LEU A 19 -1.20 5.64 -13.59
CA LEU A 19 0.12 5.00 -13.60
C LEU A 19 1.23 6.05 -13.79
N GLY A 20 1.06 6.98 -14.74
CA GLY A 20 2.00 8.07 -14.97
C GLY A 20 2.24 8.93 -13.73
N VAL A 21 1.15 9.32 -13.04
CA VAL A 21 1.23 10.09 -11.79
C VAL A 21 1.89 9.29 -10.67
N ILE A 22 1.53 8.02 -10.49
CA ILE A 22 2.16 7.14 -9.48
C ILE A 22 3.66 7.03 -9.75
N VAL A 23 4.06 6.75 -10.99
CA VAL A 23 5.47 6.61 -11.37
C VAL A 23 6.23 7.92 -11.15
N LEU A 24 5.60 9.07 -11.39
CA LEU A 24 6.17 10.37 -11.10
C LEU A 24 6.33 10.63 -9.59
N LEU A 25 5.36 10.20 -8.78
CA LEU A 25 5.38 10.40 -7.33
C LEU A 25 6.27 9.42 -6.58
N LEU A 26 6.49 8.21 -7.11
CA LEU A 26 7.30 7.16 -6.47
C LEU A 26 8.69 7.63 -5.98
N PRO A 27 9.50 8.37 -6.76
CA PRO A 27 10.77 8.92 -6.28
C PRO A 27 10.64 9.80 -5.03
N VAL A 28 9.58 10.61 -4.96
CA VAL A 28 9.27 11.48 -3.82
C VAL A 28 8.83 10.63 -2.62
N MET A 29 7.97 9.64 -2.83
CA MET A 29 7.51 8.73 -1.78
C MET A 29 8.68 7.94 -1.18
N PHE A 30 9.61 7.48 -2.03
CA PHE A 30 10.82 6.81 -1.56
C PHE A 30 11.73 7.78 -0.77
N TRP A 31 11.87 9.03 -1.22
CA TRP A 31 12.63 10.06 -0.53
C TRP A 31 12.05 10.35 0.86
N LEU A 32 10.73 10.55 0.94
CA LEU A 32 10.00 10.76 2.18
C LEU A 32 10.19 9.61 3.17
N LYS A 33 10.20 8.37 2.68
CA LYS A 33 10.34 7.19 3.56
C LYS A 33 11.76 6.97 4.07
N GLU A 34 12.77 7.28 3.25
CA GLU A 34 14.16 6.87 3.52
C GLU A 34 15.07 8.02 3.90
N ASP A 35 14.97 9.15 3.21
CA ASP A 35 15.89 10.27 3.38
C ASP A 35 15.37 11.25 4.43
N VAL A 36 14.05 11.50 4.52
CA VAL A 36 13.52 12.44 5.53
C VAL A 36 13.85 12.02 6.97
N PRO A 37 13.72 10.74 7.38
CA PRO A 37 14.16 10.33 8.72
C PRO A 37 15.65 10.60 8.96
N ALA A 38 16.50 10.41 7.95
CA ALA A 38 17.93 10.70 8.06
C ALA A 38 18.22 12.20 8.14
N LEU A 39 17.48 13.01 7.38
CA LEU A 39 17.55 14.48 7.41
C LEU A 39 17.18 15.03 8.79
N LEU A 40 16.12 14.49 9.41
CA LEU A 40 15.68 14.88 10.76
C LEU A 40 16.73 14.57 11.84
N VAL A 41 17.58 13.58 11.61
CA VAL A 41 18.71 13.21 12.49
C VAL A 41 19.99 14.01 12.12
N GLY A 42 19.90 14.97 11.19
CA GLY A 42 21.01 15.83 10.77
C GLY A 42 22.03 15.13 9.86
N ARG A 43 21.68 13.99 9.24
CA ARG A 43 22.54 13.31 8.28
C ARG A 43 22.38 13.93 6.89
N ALA A 44 23.48 13.94 6.13
CA ALA A 44 23.45 14.32 4.72
C ALA A 44 22.57 13.34 3.94
N VAL A 45 21.70 13.87 3.09
CA VAL A 45 20.73 13.12 2.29
C VAL A 45 20.89 13.40 0.81
N SER A 46 20.60 12.41 -0.03
CA SER A 46 20.66 12.60 -1.48
C SER A 46 19.59 13.59 -1.95
N PRO A 47 19.93 14.53 -2.86
CA PRO A 47 18.94 15.45 -3.42
C PRO A 47 17.91 14.68 -4.25
N LEU A 48 16.67 15.17 -4.25
CA LEU A 48 15.55 14.59 -5.01
C LEU A 48 15.89 14.36 -6.50
N ARG A 49 16.67 15.28 -7.10
CA ARG A 49 17.11 15.17 -8.51
C ARG A 49 17.86 13.86 -8.79
N GLU A 50 18.71 13.40 -7.87
CA GLU A 50 19.43 12.14 -8.04
C GLU A 50 18.51 10.92 -7.94
N ARG A 51 17.43 11.01 -7.15
CA ARG A 51 16.43 9.94 -7.10
C ARG A 51 15.64 9.84 -8.39
N TYR A 52 15.23 10.97 -8.96
CA TYR A 52 14.60 11.00 -10.29
C TYR A 52 15.53 10.45 -11.37
N ALA A 53 16.82 10.81 -11.35
CA ALA A 53 17.79 10.26 -12.30
C ALA A 53 17.96 8.74 -12.17
N ARG A 54 18.04 8.22 -10.94
CA ARG A 54 18.11 6.77 -10.66
C ARG A 54 16.85 6.04 -11.14
N PHE A 55 15.66 6.56 -10.82
CA PHE A 55 14.39 5.99 -11.29
C PHE A 55 14.25 6.03 -12.81
N GLY A 56 14.63 7.14 -13.44
CA GLY A 56 14.62 7.26 -14.90
C GLY A 56 15.59 6.29 -15.57
N THR A 57 16.74 6.02 -14.93
CA THR A 57 17.68 4.99 -15.38
C THR A 57 17.09 3.60 -15.22
N PHE A 58 16.47 3.29 -14.08
CA PHE A 58 15.76 2.03 -13.84
C PHE A 58 14.73 1.75 -14.95
N TRP A 59 13.80 2.68 -15.19
CA TRP A 59 12.76 2.49 -16.23
C TRP A 59 13.35 2.36 -17.62
N ARG A 60 14.37 3.17 -17.95
CA ARG A 60 15.06 3.08 -19.24
C ARG A 60 15.72 1.72 -19.44
N LEU A 61 16.37 1.18 -18.41
CA LEU A 61 17.01 -0.13 -18.48
C LEU A 61 15.96 -1.24 -18.59
N THR A 62 14.90 -1.18 -17.80
CA THR A 62 13.77 -2.12 -17.84
C THR A 62 13.12 -2.17 -19.22
N LEU A 63 12.89 -1.01 -19.85
CA LEU A 63 12.28 -0.94 -21.18
C LEU A 63 13.23 -1.36 -22.31
N ARG A 64 14.54 -1.16 -22.16
CA ARG A 64 15.53 -1.49 -23.20
C ARG A 64 15.99 -2.94 -23.18
N TYR A 65 16.23 -3.47 -21.99
CA TYR A 65 16.86 -4.78 -21.79
C TYR A 65 15.90 -5.82 -21.22
N GLY A 66 14.70 -5.41 -20.81
CA GLY A 66 13.76 -6.27 -20.11
C GLY A 66 14.19 -6.54 -18.66
N LEU A 67 13.31 -7.24 -17.95
CA LEU A 67 13.58 -7.81 -16.63
C LEU A 67 13.49 -9.33 -16.73
N PRO A 68 14.22 -10.08 -15.89
CA PRO A 68 13.96 -11.50 -15.73
C PRO A 68 12.51 -11.71 -15.27
N VAL A 69 11.93 -12.86 -15.63
CA VAL A 69 10.49 -13.14 -15.45
C VAL A 69 10.03 -12.92 -14.01
N ASP A 70 10.82 -13.37 -13.03
CA ASP A 70 10.49 -13.23 -11.61
C ASP A 70 10.41 -11.76 -11.17
N ASP A 71 11.44 -10.96 -11.50
CA ASP A 71 11.48 -9.54 -11.15
C ASP A 71 10.42 -8.75 -11.93
N GLY A 72 10.12 -9.16 -13.17
CA GLY A 72 9.04 -8.60 -14.00
C GLY A 72 7.65 -8.85 -13.41
N LEU A 73 7.39 -10.08 -12.94
CA LEU A 73 6.15 -10.43 -12.23
C LEU A 73 6.02 -9.65 -10.93
N MET A 74 7.09 -9.54 -10.15
CA MET A 74 7.09 -8.74 -8.94
C MET A 74 6.80 -7.26 -9.21
N LEU A 75 7.45 -6.68 -10.22
CA LEU A 75 7.19 -5.31 -10.64
C LEU A 75 5.73 -5.14 -11.08
N ALA A 76 5.19 -6.07 -11.88
CA ALA A 76 3.81 -6.02 -12.34
C ALA A 76 2.81 -6.07 -11.17
N LEU A 77 3.02 -6.96 -10.19
CA LEU A 77 2.19 -7.05 -8.99
C LEU A 77 2.28 -5.77 -8.14
N ALA A 78 3.47 -5.21 -7.97
CA ALA A 78 3.65 -3.97 -7.22
C ALA A 78 2.94 -2.78 -7.90
N LEU A 79 3.07 -2.65 -9.23
CA LEU A 79 2.37 -1.62 -9.99
C LEU A 79 0.86 -1.82 -9.98
N LEU A 80 0.38 -3.06 -10.08
CA LEU A 80 -1.04 -3.38 -10.00
C LEU A 80 -1.61 -2.92 -8.64
N VAL A 81 -0.95 -3.25 -7.54
CA VAL A 81 -1.38 -2.82 -6.21
C VAL A 81 -1.37 -1.30 -6.10
N LEU A 82 -0.29 -0.64 -6.52
CA LEU A 82 -0.21 0.82 -6.47
C LEU A 82 -1.31 1.49 -7.29
N LEU A 83 -1.64 0.93 -8.46
CA LEU A 83 -2.70 1.42 -9.33
C LEU A 83 -4.07 1.26 -8.67
N CYS A 84 -4.31 0.13 -7.99
CA CYS A 84 -5.56 -0.12 -7.27
C CYS A 84 -5.70 0.78 -6.01
N LEU A 85 -4.61 0.96 -5.25
CA LEU A 85 -4.58 1.80 -4.05
C LEU A 85 -4.51 3.30 -4.36
N ALA A 86 -4.17 3.67 -5.61
CA ALA A 86 -4.11 5.07 -6.01
C ALA A 86 -5.44 5.78 -5.73
N GLY A 87 -6.56 5.14 -6.04
CA GLY A 87 -7.88 5.55 -5.55
C GLY A 87 -8.24 7.00 -5.89
N PHE A 88 -7.77 7.55 -7.01
CA PHE A 88 -8.14 8.88 -7.50
C PHE A 88 -8.56 8.81 -8.96
N SER A 89 -9.38 9.75 -9.42
CA SER A 89 -9.70 9.90 -10.84
C SER A 89 -9.33 11.29 -11.34
N LEU A 90 -8.70 11.38 -12.51
CA LEU A 90 -8.24 12.62 -13.13
C LEU A 90 -9.20 13.11 -14.22
N VAL A 91 -9.72 12.20 -15.04
CA VAL A 91 -10.50 12.57 -16.24
C VAL A 91 -11.96 12.16 -16.12
N MET A 92 -12.26 11.10 -15.36
CA MET A 92 -13.59 10.49 -15.35
C MET A 92 -14.07 10.14 -13.92
N PRO A 93 -14.97 10.91 -13.30
CA PRO A 93 -15.44 10.65 -11.93
C PRO A 93 -16.03 9.24 -11.74
N GLU A 94 -16.66 8.70 -12.79
CA GLU A 94 -17.39 7.42 -12.74
C GLU A 94 -16.51 6.16 -12.87
N THR A 95 -15.25 6.25 -13.32
CA THR A 95 -14.39 5.04 -13.51
C THR A 95 -13.93 4.43 -12.20
N SER A 96 -14.02 5.16 -11.08
CA SER A 96 -13.85 4.61 -9.74
C SER A 96 -14.80 3.44 -9.45
N SER A 97 -15.93 3.34 -10.18
CA SER A 97 -16.86 2.21 -10.11
C SER A 97 -16.43 0.98 -10.92
N VAL A 98 -15.59 1.14 -11.94
CA VAL A 98 -15.28 0.08 -12.93
C VAL A 98 -14.17 -0.85 -12.46
N MET A 99 -13.17 -0.35 -11.72
CA MET A 99 -12.16 -1.18 -11.05
C MET A 99 -12.37 -1.29 -9.52
N GLY A 100 -13.13 -0.39 -8.91
CA GLY A 100 -13.05 -0.12 -7.47
C GLY A 100 -13.71 -1.12 -6.53
N ALA A 101 -14.68 -1.93 -6.95
CA ALA A 101 -15.45 -2.72 -5.98
C ALA A 101 -14.72 -3.99 -5.49
N TRP A 102 -14.12 -4.76 -6.40
CA TRP A 102 -13.45 -6.03 -6.08
C TRP A 102 -11.95 -5.87 -5.81
N LEU A 103 -11.31 -4.87 -6.43
CA LEU A 103 -9.87 -4.61 -6.26
C LEU A 103 -9.57 -3.71 -5.07
N ALA A 104 -10.54 -3.01 -4.48
CA ALA A 104 -10.33 -2.24 -3.25
C ALA A 104 -10.48 -3.08 -1.97
N ASP A 105 -10.54 -4.40 -2.07
CA ASP A 105 -10.51 -5.31 -0.93
C ASP A 105 -9.12 -5.24 -0.25
N PRO A 106 -9.04 -4.80 1.02
CA PRO A 106 -7.78 -4.71 1.75
C PRO A 106 -7.10 -6.07 1.95
N LEU A 107 -7.86 -7.16 2.07
CA LEU A 107 -7.33 -8.53 2.17
C LEU A 107 -6.68 -8.95 0.85
N LEU A 108 -7.33 -8.67 -0.29
CA LEU A 108 -6.78 -8.94 -1.61
C LEU A 108 -5.49 -8.16 -1.85
N MET A 109 -5.52 -6.83 -1.63
CA MET A 109 -4.35 -5.97 -1.87
C MET A 109 -3.21 -6.29 -0.90
N GLY A 110 -3.52 -6.50 0.38
CA GLY A 110 -2.56 -6.96 1.37
C GLY A 110 -1.98 -8.33 1.02
N GLY A 111 -2.81 -9.26 0.54
CA GLY A 111 -2.39 -10.59 0.07
C GLY A 111 -1.41 -10.51 -1.10
N ILE A 112 -1.71 -9.71 -2.12
CA ILE A 112 -0.81 -9.51 -3.27
C ILE A 112 0.53 -8.91 -2.82
N LEU A 113 0.51 -7.92 -1.90
CA LEU A 113 1.74 -7.35 -1.33
C LEU A 113 2.56 -8.40 -0.57
N LEU A 114 1.91 -9.25 0.22
CA LEU A 114 2.57 -10.32 0.98
C LEU A 114 3.15 -11.40 0.07
N VAL A 115 2.42 -11.82 -0.98
CA VAL A 115 2.92 -12.79 -1.97
C VAL A 115 4.15 -12.23 -2.69
N GLY A 116 4.07 -10.98 -3.15
CA GLY A 116 5.20 -10.31 -3.81
C GLY A 116 6.41 -10.12 -2.88
N ALA A 117 6.17 -9.76 -1.61
CA ALA A 117 7.23 -9.63 -0.61
C ALA A 117 7.85 -11.00 -0.26
N PHE A 118 7.05 -12.06 -0.18
CA PHE A 118 7.53 -13.42 0.02
C PHE A 118 8.40 -13.88 -1.16
N TRP A 119 8.01 -13.58 -2.40
CA TRP A 119 8.83 -13.85 -3.57
C TRP A 119 10.14 -13.08 -3.55
N ALA A 120 10.12 -11.83 -3.07
CA ALA A 120 11.32 -11.01 -2.91
C ALA A 120 12.31 -11.62 -1.91
N VAL A 121 11.82 -12.03 -0.74
CA VAL A 121 12.64 -12.57 0.37
C VAL A 121 11.89 -13.72 1.09
N PRO A 122 12.03 -14.96 0.60
CA PRO A 122 11.36 -16.14 1.17
C PRO A 122 11.87 -16.58 2.55
N GLY A 123 13.13 -16.28 2.88
CA GLY A 123 13.85 -16.92 3.99
C GLY A 123 13.48 -16.47 5.40
N LEU A 124 13.06 -15.21 5.59
CA LEU A 124 12.88 -14.61 6.92
C LEU A 124 11.42 -14.44 7.37
N SER A 125 10.45 -14.80 6.54
CA SER A 125 9.20 -14.04 6.53
C SER A 125 7.92 -14.84 6.88
N ARG A 126 7.96 -16.18 6.92
CA ARG A 126 6.77 -17.05 7.13
C ARG A 126 5.95 -16.73 8.38
N GLY A 127 6.60 -16.54 9.54
CA GLY A 127 5.89 -16.28 10.80
C GLY A 127 5.23 -14.89 10.86
N ALA A 128 5.90 -13.88 10.30
CA ALA A 128 5.33 -12.54 10.18
C ALA A 128 4.14 -12.54 9.20
N HIS A 129 4.29 -13.19 8.05
CA HIS A 129 3.24 -13.27 7.01
C HIS A 129 1.96 -13.89 7.55
N GLY A 130 2.04 -14.96 8.34
CA GLY A 130 0.88 -15.57 8.98
C GLY A 130 0.12 -14.61 9.89
N ARG A 131 0.82 -13.78 10.67
CA ARG A 131 0.20 -12.74 11.52
C ARG A 131 -0.45 -11.64 10.68
N CYS A 132 0.20 -11.23 9.59
CA CYS A 132 -0.34 -10.23 8.67
C CYS A 132 -1.65 -10.72 8.05
N CYS A 133 -1.65 -11.95 7.52
CA CYS A 133 -2.84 -12.57 6.95
C CYS A 133 -3.97 -12.65 7.98
N LEU A 134 -3.68 -13.02 9.23
CA LEU A 134 -4.69 -13.04 10.29
C LEU A 134 -5.30 -11.65 10.50
N VAL A 135 -4.49 -10.59 10.59
CA VAL A 135 -5.00 -9.23 10.79
C VAL A 135 -5.79 -8.74 9.57
N LEU A 136 -5.34 -9.05 8.35
CA LEU A 136 -6.09 -8.73 7.12
C LEU A 136 -7.45 -9.45 7.10
N CYS A 137 -7.49 -10.73 7.46
CA CYS A 137 -8.75 -11.49 7.56
C CYS A 137 -9.68 -10.89 8.62
N LEU A 138 -9.15 -10.48 9.78
CA LEU A 138 -9.94 -9.79 10.80
C LEU A 138 -10.47 -8.45 10.29
N THR A 139 -9.67 -7.70 9.54
CA THR A 139 -10.07 -6.43 8.92
C THR A 139 -11.28 -6.64 8.02
N GLU A 140 -11.21 -7.64 7.14
CA GLU A 140 -12.32 -7.97 6.22
C GLU A 140 -13.57 -8.44 6.98
N CYS A 141 -13.41 -9.30 7.99
CA CYS A 141 -14.51 -9.71 8.87
C CYS A 141 -15.17 -8.49 9.54
N PHE A 142 -14.40 -7.51 10.02
CA PHE A 142 -14.96 -6.30 10.62
C PHE A 142 -15.67 -5.41 9.61
N ILE A 143 -15.14 -5.27 8.39
CA ILE A 143 -15.81 -4.53 7.30
C ILE A 143 -17.18 -5.15 7.01
N VAL A 144 -17.24 -6.47 6.83
CA VAL A 144 -18.49 -7.21 6.56
C VAL A 144 -19.47 -7.11 7.73
N LEU A 145 -18.98 -7.20 8.98
CA LEU A 145 -19.82 -7.11 10.17
C LEU A 145 -20.40 -5.72 10.39
N ALA A 146 -19.66 -4.67 10.04
CA ALA A 146 -20.06 -3.29 10.26
C ALA A 146 -21.10 -2.79 9.25
N ALA A 147 -21.14 -3.34 8.03
CA ALA A 147 -22.20 -3.06 7.07
C ALA A 147 -22.45 -4.25 6.12
N PRO A 148 -23.56 -5.00 6.28
CA PRO A 148 -23.88 -6.10 5.36
C PRO A 148 -24.12 -5.57 3.94
N GLY A 149 -23.47 -6.18 2.96
CA GLY A 149 -23.51 -5.77 1.55
C GLY A 149 -22.41 -4.78 1.13
N VAL A 150 -21.49 -4.45 2.04
CA VAL A 150 -20.34 -3.58 1.78
C VAL A 150 -19.05 -4.42 1.77
N THR A 151 -18.32 -4.40 0.66
CA THR A 151 -17.01 -5.05 0.52
C THR A 151 -15.93 -4.04 0.15
N GLY A 152 -14.74 -4.18 0.74
CA GLY A 152 -13.57 -3.34 0.45
C GLY A 152 -13.66 -1.86 0.90
N LEU A 153 -12.58 -1.12 0.64
CA LEU A 153 -12.39 0.27 1.07
C LEU A 153 -13.37 1.25 0.42
N GLN A 154 -13.72 1.05 -0.85
CA GLN A 154 -14.70 1.89 -1.54
C GLN A 154 -16.10 1.77 -0.89
N GLY A 155 -16.46 0.55 -0.47
CA GLY A 155 -17.69 0.32 0.26
C GLY A 155 -17.70 1.04 1.61
N VAL A 156 -16.60 0.90 2.36
CA VAL A 156 -16.38 1.60 3.65
C VAL A 156 -16.49 3.12 3.49
N GLN A 157 -15.88 3.69 2.44
CA GLN A 157 -16.00 5.12 2.14
C GLN A 157 -17.46 5.54 1.93
N ARG A 158 -18.21 4.80 1.11
CA ARG A 158 -19.64 5.10 0.86
C ARG A 158 -20.45 5.05 2.14
N LEU A 159 -20.18 4.07 3.01
CA LEU A 159 -20.83 3.98 4.32
C LEU A 159 -20.52 5.20 5.20
N LEU A 160 -19.24 5.60 5.30
CA LEU A 160 -18.81 6.76 6.10
C LEU A 160 -19.37 8.09 5.59
N LEU A 161 -19.56 8.22 4.27
CA LEU A 161 -20.20 9.40 3.68
C LEU A 161 -21.70 9.42 3.92
N ALA A 162 -22.36 8.26 3.88
CA ALA A 162 -23.81 8.15 4.12
C ALA A 162 -24.17 8.25 5.61
N SER A 163 -23.30 7.76 6.49
CA SER A 163 -23.48 7.68 7.93
C SER A 163 -22.10 7.77 8.59
N PRO A 164 -21.67 8.95 9.08
CA PRO A 164 -20.39 9.11 9.74
C PRO A 164 -20.44 8.49 11.15
N GLY A 165 -20.46 7.16 11.21
CA GLY A 165 -20.35 6.40 12.45
C GLY A 165 -18.91 6.34 12.93
N SER A 166 -18.68 6.68 14.20
CA SER A 166 -17.35 6.63 14.84
C SER A 166 -16.81 5.20 15.00
N SER A 167 -17.68 4.19 15.00
CA SER A 167 -17.31 2.78 15.21
C SER A 167 -16.43 2.23 14.10
N LEU A 168 -16.81 2.46 12.83
CA LEU A 168 -16.09 1.92 11.67
C LEU A 168 -14.68 2.50 11.55
N ALA A 169 -14.55 3.84 11.67
CA ALA A 169 -13.25 4.52 11.63
C ALA A 169 -12.31 4.02 12.75
N GLY A 170 -12.84 3.79 13.96
CA GLY A 170 -12.09 3.22 15.07
C GLY A 170 -11.59 1.80 14.79
N THR A 171 -12.42 0.94 14.20
CA THR A 171 -12.04 -0.44 13.86
C THR A 171 -10.97 -0.50 12.77
N ALA A 172 -11.10 0.32 11.73
CA ALA A 172 -10.13 0.40 10.63
C ALA A 172 -8.77 0.92 11.13
N LEU A 173 -8.78 1.93 12.01
CA LEU A 173 -7.56 2.42 12.66
C LEU A 173 -6.89 1.35 13.53
N CYS A 174 -7.65 0.58 14.31
CA CYS A 174 -7.10 -0.52 15.11
C CYS A 174 -6.46 -1.60 14.23
N CYS A 175 -7.08 -1.93 13.09
CA CYS A 175 -6.53 -2.87 12.12
C CYS A 175 -5.27 -2.32 11.44
N ALA A 176 -5.25 -1.04 11.07
CA ALA A 176 -4.07 -0.37 10.53
C ALA A 176 -2.90 -0.39 11.52
N VAL A 177 -3.16 -0.07 12.80
CA VAL A 177 -2.15 -0.17 13.87
C VAL A 177 -1.66 -1.62 14.02
N ALA A 178 -2.58 -2.60 14.05
CA ALA A 178 -2.21 -4.00 14.16
C ALA A 178 -1.35 -4.48 12.98
N LEU A 179 -1.68 -4.08 11.75
CA LEU A 179 -0.87 -4.34 10.56
C LEU A 179 0.50 -3.66 10.68
N ALA A 180 0.56 -2.38 11.01
CA ALA A 180 1.82 -1.65 11.16
C ALA A 180 2.77 -2.30 12.19
N LEU A 181 2.24 -2.96 13.21
CA LEU A 181 3.02 -3.60 14.30
C LEU A 181 3.34 -5.07 14.06
N THR A 182 2.46 -5.80 13.36
CA THR A 182 2.66 -7.23 13.07
C THR A 182 3.56 -7.45 11.86
N THR A 183 3.86 -6.40 11.09
CA THR A 183 4.55 -6.50 9.81
C THR A 183 5.97 -5.94 9.84
N SER A 184 6.87 -6.69 9.22
CA SER A 184 8.14 -6.21 8.72
C SER A 184 8.23 -6.66 7.26
N LEU A 185 7.85 -5.78 6.32
CA LEU A 185 8.27 -5.99 4.94
C LEU A 185 9.80 -6.12 4.91
N PRO A 186 10.34 -6.97 4.02
CA PRO A 186 11.77 -7.23 4.01
C PRO A 186 12.55 -5.94 3.73
N ASP A 187 13.27 -5.43 4.73
CA ASP A 187 14.09 -4.23 4.58
C ASP A 187 15.20 -4.47 3.54
N ARG A 188 15.78 -3.38 2.99
CA ARG A 188 16.86 -3.44 2.00
C ARG A 188 18.07 -4.27 2.44
N GLN A 189 18.32 -4.34 3.75
CA GLN A 189 19.38 -5.16 4.34
C GLN A 189 19.02 -6.64 4.26
N ALA A 190 17.81 -7.03 4.64
CA ALA A 190 17.33 -8.42 4.53
C ALA A 190 17.35 -8.92 3.08
N LEU A 191 17.00 -8.06 2.12
CA LEU A 191 17.13 -8.36 0.69
C LEU A 191 18.60 -8.57 0.29
N ALA A 192 19.52 -7.71 0.77
CA ALA A 192 20.93 -7.85 0.46
C ALA A 192 21.52 -9.14 1.02
N ASP A 193 21.16 -9.48 2.26
CA ASP A 193 21.64 -10.69 2.93
C ASP A 193 21.10 -11.96 2.25
N ASP A 194 19.82 -11.98 1.85
CA ASP A 194 19.23 -13.10 1.08
C ASP A 194 19.86 -13.24 -0.31
N MET A 195 20.15 -12.12 -1.00
CA MET A 195 20.85 -12.14 -2.29
C MET A 195 22.27 -12.71 -2.18
N VAL A 196 22.99 -12.38 -1.09
CA VAL A 196 24.31 -12.94 -0.80
C VAL A 196 24.22 -14.43 -0.50
N MET A 197 23.27 -14.85 0.35
CA MET A 197 23.09 -16.27 0.72
C MET A 197 22.73 -17.16 -0.47
N ARG A 198 22.00 -16.64 -1.46
CA ARG A 198 21.57 -17.40 -2.65
C ARG A 198 22.60 -17.43 -3.78
N GLY A 199 23.73 -16.76 -3.63
CA GLY A 199 24.78 -16.73 -4.67
C GLY A 199 24.31 -16.09 -5.98
N TYR A 200 23.32 -15.18 -5.95
CA TYR A 200 22.89 -14.46 -7.16
C TYR A 200 24.06 -13.61 -7.70
N PRO A 201 24.29 -13.57 -9.04
CA PRO A 201 25.45 -12.88 -9.59
C PRO A 201 25.40 -11.39 -9.22
N ALA A 202 26.45 -10.95 -8.52
CA ALA A 202 26.57 -9.65 -7.87
C ALA A 202 26.81 -8.51 -8.88
N GLY A 203 25.83 -8.23 -9.75
CA GLY A 203 25.77 -6.97 -10.48
C GLY A 203 25.21 -5.88 -9.58
N ARG A 204 25.91 -4.74 -9.42
CA ARG A 204 25.36 -3.55 -8.75
C ARG A 204 23.99 -3.17 -9.33
N SER A 205 23.84 -3.28 -10.65
CA SER A 205 22.60 -3.01 -11.37
C SER A 205 21.42 -3.92 -10.97
N ALA A 206 21.65 -5.23 -10.84
CA ALA A 206 20.59 -6.18 -10.47
C ALA A 206 20.11 -5.97 -9.02
N ARG A 207 21.05 -5.67 -8.12
CA ARG A 207 20.73 -5.30 -6.73
C ARG A 207 19.92 -4.00 -6.67
N ASP A 208 20.33 -2.99 -7.42
CA ASP A 208 19.63 -1.70 -7.49
C ASP A 208 18.20 -1.87 -8.04
N GLN A 209 18.02 -2.70 -9.08
CA GLN A 209 16.69 -3.01 -9.64
C GLN A 209 15.76 -3.67 -8.61
N ARG A 210 16.21 -4.72 -7.92
CA ARG A 210 15.40 -5.37 -6.88
C ARG A 210 15.11 -4.46 -5.70
N GLN A 211 16.04 -3.59 -5.31
CA GLN A 211 15.79 -2.60 -4.27
C GLN A 211 14.71 -1.59 -4.65
N VAL A 212 14.63 -1.20 -5.93
CA VAL A 212 13.54 -0.34 -6.43
C VAL A 212 12.20 -1.08 -6.34
N ILE A 213 12.14 -2.33 -6.80
CA ILE A 213 10.93 -3.15 -6.75
C ILE A 213 10.45 -3.36 -5.30
N VAL A 214 11.35 -3.74 -4.39
CA VAL A 214 11.03 -3.87 -2.95
C VAL A 214 10.57 -2.54 -2.35
N GLY A 215 11.15 -1.42 -2.78
CA GLY A 215 10.68 -0.09 -2.40
C GLY A 215 9.22 0.18 -2.82
N MET A 216 8.77 -0.34 -3.95
CA MET A 216 7.39 -0.18 -4.40
C MET A 216 6.41 -0.93 -3.48
N TYR A 217 6.75 -2.14 -3.03
CA TYR A 217 5.97 -2.86 -2.03
C TYR A 217 5.88 -2.10 -0.71
N HIS A 218 6.98 -1.46 -0.30
CA HIS A 218 7.02 -0.60 0.88
C HIS A 218 6.13 0.63 0.77
N VAL A 219 5.98 1.17 -0.44
CA VAL A 219 5.05 2.27 -0.71
C VAL A 219 3.61 1.76 -0.72
N GLY A 220 3.33 0.66 -1.43
CA GLY A 220 2.00 0.05 -1.48
C GLY A 220 1.49 -0.31 -0.08
N TRP A 221 2.36 -0.82 0.78
CA TRP A 221 2.01 -1.11 2.18
C TRP A 221 1.71 0.14 3.01
N ALA A 222 2.49 1.21 2.84
CA ALA A 222 2.22 2.47 3.52
C ALA A 222 0.89 3.10 3.03
N LEU A 223 0.58 2.97 1.73
CA LEU A 223 -0.70 3.38 1.16
C LEU A 223 -1.86 2.56 1.72
N LEU A 224 -1.74 1.22 1.79
CA LEU A 224 -2.75 0.35 2.38
C LEU A 224 -3.06 0.74 3.84
N LEU A 225 -2.02 1.01 4.63
CA LEU A 225 -2.19 1.51 6.01
C LEU A 225 -2.85 2.90 6.05
N GLY A 226 -2.47 3.77 5.12
CA GLY A 226 -3.08 5.09 4.95
C GLY A 226 -4.56 5.03 4.58
N ASP A 227 -4.93 4.10 3.71
CA ASP A 227 -6.32 3.85 3.30
C ASP A 227 -7.18 3.36 4.46
N LEU A 228 -6.64 2.48 5.30
CA LEU A 228 -7.33 2.02 6.51
C LEU A 228 -7.46 3.15 7.56
N LEU A 229 -6.51 4.07 7.61
CA LEU A 229 -6.53 5.19 8.57
C LEU A 229 -7.42 6.35 8.11
N LEU A 230 -7.45 6.63 6.80
CA LEU A 230 -8.15 7.76 6.19
C LEU A 230 -9.00 7.31 4.99
N PRO A 231 -9.98 6.41 5.18
CA PRO A 231 -10.79 5.87 4.08
C PRO A 231 -11.61 6.95 3.35
N VAL A 232 -11.91 8.06 4.01
CA VAL A 232 -12.66 9.20 3.42
C VAL A 232 -11.88 9.90 2.31
N LEU A 233 -10.54 9.79 2.29
CA LEU A 233 -9.68 10.40 1.28
C LEU A 233 -9.52 9.52 0.02
N PHE A 234 -10.08 8.32 0.02
CA PHE A 234 -10.17 7.48 -1.15
C PHE A 234 -11.20 8.04 -2.14
N GLY A 235 -11.06 7.79 -3.43
CA GLY A 235 -12.04 8.17 -4.46
C GLY A 235 -12.18 9.68 -4.72
N LEU A 236 -11.28 10.52 -4.22
CA LEU A 236 -11.30 11.96 -4.50
C LEU A 236 -10.94 12.24 -5.97
N GLU A 237 -11.58 13.26 -6.54
CA GLU A 237 -11.46 13.62 -7.95
C GLU A 237 -10.45 14.74 -8.20
N GLY A 238 -9.87 14.74 -9.39
CA GLY A 238 -8.92 15.76 -9.86
C GLY A 238 -7.68 15.89 -8.97
N LEU A 239 -7.25 17.13 -8.73
CA LEU A 239 -6.10 17.43 -7.88
C LEU A 239 -6.31 17.00 -6.41
N GLY A 240 -7.56 16.99 -5.93
CA GLY A 240 -7.91 16.52 -4.59
C GLY A 240 -7.56 15.04 -4.40
N GLY A 241 -7.70 14.23 -5.45
CA GLY A 241 -7.28 12.84 -5.48
C GLY A 241 -5.77 12.64 -5.28
N ILE A 242 -4.96 13.45 -5.95
CA ILE A 242 -3.50 13.42 -5.80
C ILE A 242 -3.11 13.82 -4.37
N VAL A 243 -3.70 14.90 -3.84
CA VAL A 243 -3.45 15.34 -2.46
C VAL A 243 -3.89 14.27 -1.46
N GLY A 244 -5.06 13.66 -1.67
CA GLY A 244 -5.56 12.56 -0.85
C GLY A 244 -4.60 11.36 -0.83
N LEU A 245 -4.04 10.99 -1.98
CA LEU A 245 -3.02 9.93 -2.07
C LEU A 245 -1.76 10.28 -1.26
N VAL A 246 -1.26 11.51 -1.37
CA VAL A 246 -0.08 11.96 -0.63
C VAL A 246 -0.36 11.95 0.88
N VAL A 247 -1.51 12.47 1.31
CA VAL A 247 -1.90 12.49 2.73
C VAL A 247 -2.02 11.07 3.28
N ARG A 248 -2.66 10.14 2.55
CA ARG A 248 -2.75 8.73 2.93
C ARG A 248 -1.37 8.10 3.08
N PHE A 249 -0.49 8.30 2.10
CA PHE A 249 0.88 7.79 2.15
C PHE A 249 1.67 8.33 3.35
N VAL A 250 1.58 9.64 3.61
CA VAL A 250 2.25 10.27 4.76
C VAL A 250 1.67 9.75 6.07
N GLY A 251 0.34 9.64 6.19
CA GLY A 251 -0.34 9.09 7.35
C GLY A 251 0.09 7.66 7.67
N GLY A 252 0.09 6.77 6.67
CA GLY A 252 0.57 5.39 6.83
C GLY A 252 2.06 5.32 7.17
N SER A 253 2.88 6.18 6.56
CA SER A 253 4.32 6.25 6.87
C SER A 253 4.60 6.73 8.28
N LEU A 254 3.86 7.74 8.76
CA LEU A 254 3.95 8.24 10.13
C LEU A 254 3.51 7.19 11.15
N LEU A 255 2.46 6.41 10.83
CA LEU A 255 2.01 5.30 11.67
C LEU A 255 3.09 4.22 11.82
N VAL A 256 3.74 3.85 10.71
CA VAL A 256 4.86 2.89 10.75
C VAL A 256 6.04 3.47 11.54
N ALA A 257 6.38 4.75 11.32
CA ALA A 257 7.47 5.41 12.03
C ALA A 257 7.20 5.49 13.54
N SER A 258 5.99 5.87 13.96
CA SER A 258 5.62 5.97 15.37
C SER A 258 5.62 4.60 16.06
N GLY A 259 5.10 3.56 15.40
CA GLY A 259 5.16 2.18 15.91
C GLY A 259 6.59 1.67 16.11
N ARG A 260 7.50 2.02 15.19
CA ARG A 260 8.94 1.69 15.31
C ARG A 260 9.60 2.47 16.45
N LEU A 261 9.35 3.78 16.56
CA LEU A 261 9.97 4.64 17.59
C LEU A 261 9.54 4.28 19.01
N THR A 262 8.27 3.92 19.20
CA THR A 262 7.70 3.59 20.51
C THR A 262 8.01 2.16 20.97
N GLY A 263 8.67 1.34 20.13
CA GLY A 263 8.95 -0.05 20.46
C GLY A 263 7.68 -0.90 20.65
N MET A 264 6.56 -0.48 20.04
CA MET A 264 5.26 -1.13 20.18
C MET A 264 5.25 -2.60 19.73
N ASN A 265 6.22 -3.02 18.91
CA ASN A 265 6.43 -4.42 18.50
C ASN A 265 6.60 -5.38 19.70
N ARG A 266 7.00 -4.87 20.88
CA ARG A 266 7.12 -5.66 22.11
C ARG A 266 5.77 -5.91 22.80
N HIS A 267 4.71 -5.19 22.43
CA HIS A 267 3.45 -5.13 23.15
C HIS A 267 2.34 -5.88 22.39
N GLY A 268 2.57 -7.13 21.99
CA GLY A 268 1.59 -7.94 21.25
C GLY A 268 0.23 -8.08 21.96
N ARG A 269 0.21 -8.01 23.30
CA ARG A 269 -1.04 -7.99 24.11
C ARG A 269 -1.88 -6.74 23.85
N PHE A 270 -1.25 -5.59 23.65
CA PHE A 270 -1.94 -4.35 23.34
C PHE A 270 -2.59 -4.41 21.96
N VAL A 271 -1.91 -5.00 20.97
CA VAL A 271 -2.48 -5.24 19.64
C VAL A 271 -3.72 -6.13 19.71
N ALA A 272 -3.64 -7.22 20.48
CA ALA A 272 -4.79 -8.11 20.70
C ALA A 272 -5.96 -7.39 21.39
N LEU A 273 -5.68 -6.55 22.40
CA LEU A 273 -6.70 -5.74 23.09
C LEU A 273 -7.34 -4.71 22.16
N LEU A 274 -6.57 -4.02 21.33
CA LEU A 274 -7.10 -3.07 20.35
C LEU A 274 -7.99 -3.76 19.31
N LEU A 275 -7.56 -4.91 18.78
CA LEU A 275 -8.37 -5.72 17.88
C LEU A 275 -9.65 -6.23 18.56
N GLY A 276 -9.56 -6.64 19.83
CA GLY A 276 -10.72 -7.04 20.63
C GLY A 276 -11.71 -5.89 20.85
N LEU A 277 -11.22 -4.70 21.21
CA LEU A 277 -12.02 -3.49 21.35
C LEU A 277 -12.67 -3.09 20.03
N ALA A 278 -11.93 -3.15 18.92
CA ALA A 278 -12.46 -2.91 17.58
C ALA A 278 -13.62 -3.88 17.27
N GLY A 279 -13.45 -5.17 17.58
CA GLY A 279 -14.53 -6.15 17.42
C GLY A 279 -15.78 -5.82 18.24
N LEU A 280 -15.60 -5.39 19.50
CA LEU A 280 -16.73 -4.94 20.33
C LEU A 280 -17.41 -3.69 19.76
N MET A 281 -16.63 -2.74 19.23
CA MET A 281 -17.18 -1.52 18.61
C MET A 281 -17.92 -1.80 17.30
N ALA A 282 -17.43 -2.73 16.48
CA ALA A 282 -18.13 -3.18 15.27
C ALA A 282 -19.48 -3.84 15.63
N LEU A 283 -19.48 -4.72 16.63
CA LEU A 283 -20.71 -5.34 17.13
C LEU A 283 -21.67 -4.31 17.71
N ALA A 284 -21.20 -3.39 18.56
CA ALA A 284 -22.01 -2.34 19.14
C ALA A 284 -22.63 -1.44 18.06
N GLY A 285 -21.87 -1.06 17.03
CA GLY A 285 -22.37 -0.28 15.89
C GLY A 285 -23.50 -1.00 15.13
N ARG A 286 -23.39 -2.32 14.96
CA ARG A 286 -24.44 -3.12 14.33
C ARG A 286 -25.73 -3.19 15.15
N PHE A 287 -25.64 -3.23 16.48
CA PHE A 287 -26.81 -3.34 17.36
C PHE A 287 -27.37 -1.99 17.83
N ALA A 288 -26.71 -0.88 17.48
CA ALA A 288 -27.20 0.48 17.76
C ALA A 288 -28.18 1.01 16.70
N VAL A 289 -28.39 0.26 15.62
CA VAL A 289 -29.32 0.52 14.50
C VAL A 289 -30.41 -0.54 14.51
#